data_AF-A0A1B8XWC6-F1
#
_entry.id   AF-A0A1B8XWC6-F1
#
_cell.length_a   1.000
_cell.length_b   1.000
_cell.length_c   1.000
_cell.angle_alpha   90.00
_cell.angle_beta   90.00
_cell.angle_gamma   90.00
#
_symmetry.space_group_name_H-M   'P 1'
#
loop_
_entity.id
_entity.type
_entity.pdbx_description
1 polymer ?
#
loop_
_entity_poly.entity_id
_entity_poly.type
_entity_poly.pdbx_seq_one_letter_code
_entity_poly.pdbx_strand_id
1 'polypeptide(L)'
;DINWDYVLVCKPTSSDSPEEQKRQHYISVLLKKGFKTKKVRDGKVTFYGVRAPTDIFHKYVRLLHNPDKGHTSIESPVSPTS
;
A
#
# COMPACT_ATOMS: atom_id res chain seq x y z
N ASP A 1 -1.48 -2.26 22.21
CA ASP A 1 -1.04 -3.40 21.36
C ASP A 1 -0.53 -2.95 20.00
N ILE A 2 0.68 -3.39 19.64
CA ILE A 2 1.22 -3.21 18.29
C ILE A 2 0.66 -4.34 17.43
N ASN A 3 -0.54 -4.13 16.88
CA ASN A 3 -1.14 -5.07 15.93
C ASN A 3 -0.86 -4.60 14.50
N TRP A 4 -0.25 -5.47 13.69
CA TRP A 4 0.04 -5.27 12.26
C TRP A 4 -0.92 -6.15 11.46
N ASP A 5 -1.50 -5.62 10.37
CA ASP A 5 -2.46 -6.40 9.55
C ASP A 5 -1.73 -7.42 8.68
N TYR A 6 -0.53 -7.06 8.19
CA TYR A 6 0.33 -7.92 7.39
C TYR A 6 1.80 -7.74 7.78
N VAL A 7 2.59 -8.80 7.57
CA VAL A 7 4.06 -8.77 7.70
C VAL A 7 4.68 -9.26 6.41
N LEU A 8 5.46 -8.40 5.75
CA LEU A 8 6.25 -8.76 4.59
C LEU A 8 7.61 -9.28 5.07
N VAL A 9 8.00 -10.47 4.60
CA VAL A 9 9.30 -11.08 4.90
C VAL A 9 10.20 -10.96 3.69
N CYS A 10 11.34 -10.29 3.85
CA CYS A 10 12.28 -10.03 2.78
C CYS A 10 13.56 -10.83 2.98
N LYS A 11 13.95 -11.57 1.93
CA LYS A 11 15.24 -12.24 1.88
C LYS A 11 16.39 -11.21 1.88
N PRO A 12 17.55 -11.56 2.45
CA PRO A 12 18.75 -10.75 2.31
C PRO A 12 19.11 -10.60 0.84
N THR A 13 19.25 -9.36 0.39
CA THR A 13 19.73 -9.00 -0.94
C THR A 13 20.80 -7.91 -0.78
N SER A 14 21.68 -7.77 -1.76
CA SER A 14 22.65 -6.66 -1.76
C SER A 14 21.91 -5.32 -1.84
N SER A 15 22.48 -4.29 -1.22
CA SER A 15 21.90 -2.92 -1.19
C SER A 15 21.64 -2.35 -2.57
N ASP A 16 22.47 -2.73 -3.55
CA ASP A 16 22.41 -2.21 -4.92
C ASP A 16 21.72 -3.18 -5.89
N SER A 17 21.11 -4.25 -5.37
CA SER A 17 20.36 -5.17 -6.21
C SER A 17 19.10 -4.51 -6.81
N PRO A 18 18.71 -4.84 -8.05
CA PRO A 18 17.43 -4.44 -8.61
C PRO A 18 16.24 -4.86 -7.74
N GLU A 19 16.39 -5.96 -6.99
CA GLU A 19 15.40 -6.46 -6.03
C GLU A 19 15.24 -5.53 -4.83
N GLU A 20 16.34 -5.00 -4.27
CA GLU A 20 16.27 -4.01 -3.20
C GLU A 20 15.67 -2.70 -3.71
N GLN A 21 16.02 -2.25 -4.92
CA GLN A 21 15.42 -1.06 -5.51
C GLN A 21 13.90 -1.21 -5.68
N LYS A 22 13.43 -2.35 -6.22
CA LYS A 22 11.99 -2.67 -6.33
C LYS A 22 11.32 -2.74 -4.96
N ARG A 23 11.99 -3.31 -3.95
CA ARG A 23 11.48 -3.39 -2.58
C ARG A 23 11.29 -2.00 -1.98
N GLN A 24 12.31 -1.15 -2.06
CA GLN A 24 12.24 0.24 -1.56
C GLN A 24 11.15 1.03 -2.28
N HIS A 25 11.00 0.84 -3.59
CA HIS A 25 9.91 1.44 -4.36
C HIS A 25 8.53 0.96 -3.90
N TYR A 26 8.35 -0.34 -3.66
CA TYR A 26 7.07 -0.86 -3.17
C TYR A 26 6.70 -0.29 -1.80
N ILE A 27 7.65 -0.23 -0.87
CA ILE A 27 7.42 0.34 0.47
C ILE A 27 7.12 1.85 0.38
N SER A 28 7.79 2.59 -0.51
CA SER A 28 7.51 4.03 -0.69
C SER A 28 6.11 4.28 -1.26
N VAL A 29 5.63 3.42 -2.15
CA VAL A 29 4.24 3.46 -2.65
C VAL A 29 3.23 3.20 -1.54
N LEU A 30 3.50 2.25 -0.63
CA LEU A 30 2.63 2.01 0.53
C LEU A 30 2.55 3.24 1.43
N LEU A 31 3.70 3.83 1.76
CA LEU A 31 3.76 5.06 2.57
C LEU A 31 3.02 6.23 1.89
N LYS A 32 3.23 6.43 0.59
CA LYS A 32 2.54 7.47 -0.20
C LYS A 32 1.03 7.26 -0.25
N LYS A 33 0.57 6.00 -0.24
CA LYS A 33 -0.85 5.65 -0.18
C LYS A 33 -1.44 5.78 1.22
N GLY A 34 -0.66 6.13 2.24
CA GLY A 34 -1.11 6.35 3.62
C GLY A 34 -1.00 5.12 4.53
N PHE A 35 -0.47 4.00 4.06
CA PHE A 35 -0.26 2.83 4.91
C PHE A 35 0.82 3.11 5.95
N LYS A 36 0.61 2.60 7.18
CA LYS A 36 1.64 2.61 8.22
C LYS A 36 2.56 1.43 7.98
N THR A 37 3.87 1.68 7.91
CA THR A 37 4.87 0.62 7.80
C THR A 37 5.92 0.72 8.89
N LYS A 38 6.46 -0.43 9.33
CA LYS A 38 7.60 -0.48 10.26
C LYS A 38 8.59 -1.53 9.79
N LYS A 39 9.83 -1.12 9.59
CA LYS A 39 10.94 -2.01 9.26
C LYS A 39 11.57 -2.57 10.53
N VAL A 40 11.81 -3.87 10.56
CA VAL A 40 12.58 -4.57 11.60
C VAL A 40 13.61 -5.45 10.90
N ARG A 41 14.85 -5.43 11.38
CA ARG A 41 15.90 -6.33 10.89
C ARG A 41 16.23 -7.32 11.99
N ASP A 42 16.22 -8.60 11.64
CA ASP A 42 16.64 -9.69 12.52
C ASP A 42 17.64 -10.58 11.77
N GLY A 43 18.91 -10.50 12.18
CA GLY A 43 20.03 -11.07 11.44
C GLY A 43 20.06 -10.63 9.98
N LYS A 44 19.92 -11.60 9.07
CA LYS A 44 19.92 -11.37 7.62
C LYS A 44 18.52 -11.13 7.04
N VAL A 45 17.46 -11.34 7.82
CA VAL A 45 16.08 -11.21 7.35
C VAL A 45 15.56 -9.81 7.70
N THR A 46 14.84 -9.20 6.77
CA THR A 46 14.16 -7.92 7.02
C THR A 46 12.66 -8.14 6.99
N PHE A 47 11.97 -7.65 8.01
CA PHE A 47 10.53 -7.68 8.13
C PHE A 47 9.95 -6.28 7.96
N TYR A 48 8.82 -6.18 7.27
CA TYR A 48 8.03 -4.96 7.21
C TYR A 48 6.62 -5.25 7.74
N GLY A 49 6.31 -4.71 8.91
CA GLY A 49 4.93 -4.64 9.37
C GLY A 49 4.18 -3.61 8.52
N VAL A 50 2.99 -3.97 8.06
CA VAL A 50 2.11 -3.10 7.27
C VAL A 50 0.76 -3.05 7.97
N ARG A 51 0.24 -1.84 8.14
CA ARG A 51 -1.08 -1.59 8.72
C ARG A 51 -1.85 -0.58 7.89
N ALA A 52 -3.08 -0.94 7.56
CA ALA A 52 -4.03 -0.04 6.94
C ALA A 52 -4.62 0.91 8.01
N PRO A 53 -4.59 2.23 7.78
CA PRO A 53 -5.50 3.14 8.45
C PRO A 53 -6.97 2.73 8.26
N THR A 54 -7.80 3.01 9.25
CA THR A 54 -9.22 2.62 9.27
C THR A 54 -10.00 3.16 8.08
N ASP A 55 -9.72 4.40 7.67
CA ASP A 55 -10.30 5.06 6.50
C ASP A 55 -9.94 4.34 5.19
N ILE A 56 -8.67 3.94 5.04
CA ILE A 56 -8.21 3.15 3.89
C ILE A 56 -8.90 1.79 3.89
N PHE A 57 -8.95 1.11 5.03
CA PHE A 57 -9.61 -0.18 5.16
C PHE A 57 -11.09 -0.12 4.76
N HIS A 58 -11.84 0.84 5.31
CA HIS A 58 -13.25 1.04 4.96
C HIS A 58 -13.46 1.36 3.48
N LYS A 59 -12.58 2.15 2.86
CA LYS A 59 -12.64 2.42 1.42
C LYS A 59 -12.54 1.13 0.61
N TYR A 60 -11.56 0.27 0.91
CA TYR A 60 -11.39 -1.00 0.20
C TYR A 60 -12.53 -1.99 0.47
N VAL A 61 -13.02 -2.06 1.71
CA VAL A 61 -14.20 -2.86 2.05
C VAL A 61 -15.42 -2.42 1.24
N ARG A 62 -15.67 -1.11 1.10
CA ARG A 62 -16.79 -0.61 0.32
C ARG A 62 -16.68 -0.95 -1.17
N LEU A 63 -15.48 -0.85 -1.74
CA LEU A 63 -15.20 -1.22 -3.13
C LEU A 63 -15.41 -2.71 -3.37
N LEU A 64 -14.95 -3.57 -2.45
CA LEU A 64 -15.14 -5.02 -2.55
C LEU A 64 -16.63 -5.42 -2.44
N HIS A 65 -17.41 -4.74 -1.60
CA HIS A 65 -18.84 -5.01 -1.45
C HIS A 65 -19.71 -4.42 -2.58
N ASN A 66 -19.21 -3.44 -3.34
CA ASN A 66 -19.93 -2.82 -4.46
C ASN A 66 -18.98 -2.61 -5.64
N PRO A 67 -18.58 -3.69 -6.35
CA PRO A 67 -17.58 -3.61 -7.42
C PRO A 67 -17.98 -2.64 -8.54
N ASP A 68 -19.28 -2.52 -8.84
CA ASP A 68 -19.80 -1.61 -9.88
C ASP A 68 -19.70 -0.12 -9.53
N LYS A 69 -19.53 0.22 -8.24
CA LYS A 69 -19.46 1.62 -7.76
C LYS A 69 -18.03 2.16 -7.71
N GLY A 70 -17.04 1.38 -8.15
CA GLY A 70 -15.63 1.79 -8.19
C GLY A 70 -15.29 2.84 -9.25
N HIS A 71 -16.20 3.14 -10.18
CA HIS A 71 -15.95 4.02 -11.32
C HIS A 71 -16.52 5.45 -11.19
N THR A 72 -17.33 5.75 -10.18
CA THR A 72 -17.95 7.08 -10.08
C THR A 72 -17.11 8.00 -9.21
N SER A 73 -16.20 8.75 -9.85
CA SER A 73 -15.84 10.15 -9.57
C SER A 73 -14.45 10.52 -10.11
N ILE A 74 -14.22 10.38 -11.43
CA ILE A 74 -13.35 11.30 -12.17
C ILE A 74 -14.05 11.54 -13.52
N GLU A 75 -14.23 12.81 -13.88
CA GLU A 75 -14.97 13.36 -15.02
C GLU A 75 -16.51 13.35 -14.92
N SER A 76 -17.04 14.45 -14.37
CA SER A 76 -18.25 15.03 -14.94
C SER A 76 -17.94 15.45 -16.39
N PRO A 77 -18.73 15.05 -17.40
CA PRO A 77 -18.52 15.53 -18.76
C PRO A 77 -18.87 17.02 -18.79
N VAL A 78 -17.89 17.85 -19.17
CA VAL A 78 -18.13 19.28 -19.42
C VAL A 78 -19.07 19.37 -20.61
N SER A 79 -20.26 19.92 -20.40
CA SER A 79 -21.23 20.13 -21.48
C SER A 79 -20.70 21.15 -22.49
N PRO A 80 -20.78 20.90 -23.81
CA PRO A 80 -20.49 21.94 -24.79
C PRO A 80 -21.61 23.00 -24.73
N THR A 81 -21.22 24.26 -24.56
CA THR A 81 -22.13 25.41 -24.66
C THR A 81 -22.48 25.62 -26.13
N SER A 82 -23.77 25.80 -26.43
CA SER A 82 -24.28 26.17 -27.76
C SER A 82 -23.82 27.54 -28.23
#